data_AF-A0A0S2DE77-F1
#
_entry.id   AF-A0A0S2DE77-F1
#
_cell.length_a   1.000
_cell.length_b   1.000
_cell.length_c   1.000
_cell.angle_alpha   90.00
_cell.angle_beta   90.00
_cell.angle_gamma   90.00
#
_symmetry.space_group_name_H-M   'P 1'
#
loop_
_entity.id
_entity.type
_entity.pdbx_description
1 polymer ?
#
loop_
_entity_poly.entity_id
_entity_poly.type
_entity_poly.pdbx_seq_one_letter_code
_entity_poly.pdbx_strand_id
1 'polypeptide(L)'
;MDFATLKAAWPWTGIVGCPGRFVLNDARFVLTPADLLGPDVPVSEHHSPSARDVVLVARFADGGLISYRRPDGGCLHTLNTPEGLARKLAQLAIASV
;
A
#
# COMPACT_ATOMS: atom_id res chain seq x y z
N MET A 1 10.68 7.98 4.75
CA MET A 1 9.42 7.41 5.24
C MET A 1 9.68 5.97 5.64
N ASP A 2 9.17 5.53 6.79
CA ASP A 2 9.33 4.16 7.31
C ASP A 2 7.97 3.62 7.83
N PHE A 3 7.90 2.32 8.10
CA PHE A 3 6.67 1.65 8.52
C PHE A 3 6.15 2.23 9.83
N ALA A 4 7.01 2.40 10.84
CA ALA A 4 6.59 2.85 12.16
C ALA A 4 5.98 4.27 12.13
N THR A 5 6.65 5.18 11.42
CA THR A 5 6.21 6.56 11.21
C THR A 5 4.86 6.60 10.52
N LEU A 6 4.70 5.88 9.41
CA LEU A 6 3.43 5.87 8.68
C LEU A 6 2.32 5.18 9.48
N LYS A 7 2.66 4.12 10.23
CA LYS A 7 1.72 3.38 11.09
C LYS A 7 1.17 4.23 12.22
N ALA A 8 1.96 5.17 12.74
CA ALA A 8 1.56 6.11 13.79
C ALA A 8 0.78 7.32 13.25
N ALA A 9 1.06 7.76 12.02
CA ALA A 9 0.47 8.96 11.44
C ALA A 9 -1.00 8.80 10.99
N TRP A 10 -1.47 7.57 10.78
CA TRP A 10 -2.78 7.31 10.17
C TRP A 10 -3.55 6.16 10.86
N PRO A 11 -4.90 6.14 10.76
CA PRO A 11 -5.73 5.12 11.39
C PRO A 11 -5.69 3.80 10.63
N TRP A 12 -4.62 3.02 10.82
CA TRP A 12 -4.49 1.70 10.20
C TRP A 12 -5.09 0.59 11.06
N THR A 13 -5.87 -0.29 10.44
CA THR A 13 -6.47 -1.48 11.06
C THR A 13 -5.86 -2.76 10.49
N GLY A 14 -5.46 -3.69 11.35
CA GLY A 14 -4.94 -4.99 10.91
C GLY A 14 -6.00 -5.78 10.14
N ILE A 15 -5.60 -6.41 9.02
CA ILE A 15 -6.51 -7.26 8.24
C ILE A 15 -6.51 -8.66 8.86
N VAL A 16 -7.69 -9.12 9.28
CA VAL A 16 -7.87 -10.46 9.90
C VAL A 16 -7.38 -11.56 8.95
N GLY A 17 -6.59 -12.50 9.46
CA GLY A 17 -6.01 -13.60 8.67
C GLY A 17 -4.90 -13.17 7.71
N CYS A 18 -4.50 -11.90 7.70
CA CYS A 18 -3.42 -11.38 6.85
C CYS A 18 -2.30 -10.72 7.70
N PRO A 19 -1.43 -11.52 8.35
CA PRO A 19 -0.35 -10.98 9.17
C PRO A 19 0.53 -10.00 8.40
N GLY A 20 0.91 -8.92 9.08
CA GLY A 20 1.76 -7.87 8.52
C GLY A 20 1.06 -6.95 7.53
N ARG A 21 -0.28 -6.97 7.44
CA ARG A 21 -1.05 -6.11 6.53
C ARG A 21 -2.11 -5.30 7.28
N PHE A 22 -2.17 -4.01 6.99
CA PHE A 22 -3.05 -3.07 7.66
C PHE A 22 -3.74 -2.20 6.62
N VAL A 23 -5.07 -2.10 6.68
CA VAL A 23 -5.87 -1.24 5.80
C VAL A 23 -6.04 0.14 6.40
N LEU A 24 -6.03 1.18 5.56
CA LEU A 24 -6.35 2.53 6.02
C LEU A 24 -7.84 2.61 6.31
N ASN A 25 -8.20 2.87 7.57
CA ASN A 25 -9.58 3.10 8.00
C ASN A 25 -9.88 4.61 7.98
N ASP A 26 -9.85 5.21 6.79
CA ASP A 26 -10.23 6.60 6.57
C ASP A 26 -11.41 6.65 5.59
N ALA A 27 -12.47 7.36 5.95
CA ALA A 27 -13.66 7.53 5.10
C ALA A 27 -13.35 8.34 3.81
N ARG A 28 -12.20 9.03 3.77
CA ARG A 28 -11.72 9.77 2.61
C ARG A 28 -10.94 8.83 1.70
N PHE A 29 -11.68 8.09 0.87
CA PHE A 29 -11.11 7.24 -0.19
C PHE A 29 -10.32 8.01 -1.26
N VAL A 30 -10.20 9.35 -1.16
CA VAL A 30 -9.58 10.22 -2.18
C VAL A 30 -8.08 10.44 -1.92
N LEU A 31 -7.54 9.95 -0.79
CA LEU A 31 -6.11 10.11 -0.50
C LEU A 31 -5.28 9.38 -1.55
N THR A 32 -4.23 10.05 -2.03
CA THR A 32 -3.23 9.45 -2.91
C THR A 32 -2.05 8.93 -2.10
N PRO A 33 -1.18 8.07 -2.66
CA PRO A 33 0.07 7.71 -2.00
C PRO A 33 0.93 8.92 -1.62
N ALA A 34 0.93 9.99 -2.43
CA ALA A 34 1.68 11.20 -2.14
C ALA A 34 1.14 11.94 -0.90
N ASP A 35 -0.18 11.94 -0.69
CA ASP A 35 -0.79 12.54 0.52
C ASP A 35 -0.39 11.79 1.80
N LEU A 36 -0.18 10.47 1.71
CA LEU A 36 0.21 9.64 2.84
C LEU A 36 1.72 9.66 3.11
N LEU A 37 2.53 9.64 2.05
CA LEU A 37 3.97 9.40 2.11
C LEU A 37 4.81 10.67 2.00
N GLY A 38 4.21 11.76 1.51
CA GLY A 38 4.93 12.92 0.99
C GLY A 38 5.35 12.75 -0.49
N PRO A 39 5.67 13.85 -1.18
CA PRO A 39 5.94 13.85 -2.62
C PRO A 39 7.26 13.18 -3.01
N ASP A 40 8.23 13.09 -2.09
CA ASP A 40 9.58 12.62 -2.38
C ASP A 40 9.73 11.09 -2.38
N VAL A 41 8.67 10.38 -1.96
CA VAL A 41 8.71 8.92 -1.85
C VAL A 41 8.33 8.28 -3.18
N PRO A 42 9.23 7.52 -3.84
CA PRO A 42 8.94 6.93 -5.13
C PRO A 42 7.79 5.94 -5.07
N VAL A 43 6.84 6.10 -6.00
CA VAL A 43 5.69 5.21 -6.19
C VAL A 43 5.78 4.62 -7.59
N SER A 44 5.76 3.29 -7.68
CA SER A 44 5.74 2.56 -8.95
C SER A 44 4.31 2.10 -9.26
N GLU A 45 3.86 2.29 -10.50
CA GLU A 45 2.56 1.80 -10.97
C GLU A 45 2.70 0.44 -11.64
N HIS A 46 1.76 -0.47 -11.36
CA HIS A 46 1.76 -1.84 -11.86
C HIS A 46 0.35 -2.26 -12.30
N HIS A 47 0.28 -2.94 -13.44
CA HIS A 47 -0.89 -3.70 -13.85
C HIS A 47 -0.65 -5.17 -13.53
N SER A 48 -1.53 -5.76 -12.73
CA SER A 48 -1.45 -7.18 -12.34
C SER A 48 -2.64 -7.93 -12.91
N PRO A 49 -2.48 -9.13 -13.48
CA PRO A 49 -3.61 -9.97 -13.85
C PRO A 49 -4.44 -10.41 -12.63
N SER A 50 -3.87 -10.35 -11.43
CA SER A 50 -4.51 -10.70 -10.16
C SER A 50 -5.21 -9.50 -9.48
N ALA A 51 -5.22 -8.33 -10.11
CA ALA A 51 -5.89 -7.14 -9.59
C ALA A 51 -6.70 -6.45 -10.69
N ARG A 52 -7.95 -6.11 -10.37
CA ARG A 52 -8.81 -5.33 -11.28
C ARG A 52 -8.30 -3.90 -11.48
N ASP A 53 -7.87 -3.29 -10.38
CA ASP A 53 -7.48 -1.88 -10.30
C ASP A 53 -5.95 -1.74 -10.43
N VAL A 54 -5.48 -0.55 -10.87
CA VAL A 54 -4.04 -0.26 -10.94
C VAL A 54 -3.44 -0.34 -9.56
N VAL A 55 -2.30 -1.04 -9.44
CA VAL A 55 -1.59 -1.22 -8.18
C VAL A 55 -0.43 -0.23 -8.10
N LEU A 56 -0.46 0.63 -7.10
CA LEU A 56 0.60 1.57 -6.77
C LEU A 56 1.42 1.01 -5.61
N VAL A 57 2.74 0.92 -5.78
CA VAL A 57 3.65 0.34 -4.79
C VAL A 57 4.73 1.33 -4.41
N ALA A 58 4.80 1.68 -3.12
CA ALA A 58 5.93 2.38 -2.52
C ALA A 58 6.66 1.43 -1.56
N ARG A 59 7.99 1.37 -1.66
CA ARG A 59 8.83 0.51 -0.83
C ARG A 59 9.67 1.35 0.12
N PHE A 60 9.78 0.90 1.36
CA PHE A 60 10.66 1.46 2.38
C PHE A 60 11.55 0.33 2.94
N ALA A 61 12.59 0.66 3.70
CA ALA A 61 13.52 -0.35 4.21
C ALA A 61 12.85 -1.39 5.14
N ASP A 62 11.80 -0.99 5.84
CA ASP A 62 11.09 -1.76 6.86
C ASP A 62 9.62 -2.06 6.49
N GLY A 63 9.27 -1.97 5.21
CA GLY A 63 7.93 -2.32 4.74
C GLY A 63 7.55 -1.64 3.43
N GLY A 64 6.25 -1.41 3.25
CA GLY A 64 5.77 -0.71 2.06
C GLY A 64 4.28 -0.46 2.04
N LEU A 65 3.88 0.46 1.17
CA LEU A 65 2.51 0.80 0.88
C LEU A 65 2.09 0.14 -0.44
N ILE A 66 0.98 -0.58 -0.42
CA ILE A 66 0.28 -1.04 -1.63
C ILE A 66 -1.05 -0.29 -1.67
N SER A 67 -1.29 0.42 -2.77
CA SER A 67 -2.56 1.12 -3.00
C SER A 67 -3.21 0.61 -4.28
N TYR A 68 -4.53 0.44 -4.27
CA TYR A 68 -5.30 0.13 -5.47
C TYR A 68 -6.03 1.40 -5.91
N ARG A 69 -5.69 1.93 -7.07
CA ARG A 69 -6.34 3.11 -7.65
C ARG A 69 -7.62 2.70 -8.37
N ARG A 70 -8.75 3.05 -7.78
CA ARG A 70 -10.09 2.77 -8.28
C ARG A 70 -10.42 3.66 -9.50
N PRO A 71 -11.38 3.26 -10.34
CA PRO A 71 -11.78 4.06 -11.51
C PRO A 71 -12.36 5.45 -11.18
N ASP A 72 -12.88 5.63 -9.96
CA ASP A 72 -13.42 6.91 -9.47
C ASP A 72 -12.31 7.88 -8.99
N GLY A 73 -11.04 7.50 -9.14
CA GLY A 73 -9.88 8.27 -8.70
C GLY A 73 -9.49 8.03 -7.24
N GLY A 74 -10.29 7.30 -6.47
CA GLY A 74 -9.97 6.96 -5.09
C GLY A 74 -8.91 5.87 -4.97
N CYS A 75 -8.30 5.74 -3.80
CA CYS A 75 -7.35 4.68 -3.49
C CYS A 75 -7.77 3.86 -2.27
N LEU A 76 -7.61 2.54 -2.37
CA LEU A 76 -7.61 1.64 -1.22
C LEU A 76 -6.16 1.38 -0.81
N HIS A 77 -5.78 1.83 0.37
CA HIS A 77 -4.41 1.70 0.87
C HIS A 77 -4.25 0.55 1.85
N THR A 78 -3.14 -0.17 1.71
CA THR A 78 -2.66 -1.12 2.70
C THR A 78 -1.20 -0.86 3.02
N LEU A 79 -0.91 -0.64 4.31
CA LEU A 79 0.43 -0.60 4.87
C LEU A 79 0.87 -2.02 5.21
N ASN A 80 2.10 -2.39 4.87
CA ASN A 80 2.60 -3.75 4.99
C ASN A 80 3.97 -3.77 5.66
N THR A 81 4.20 -4.73 6.55
CA THR A 81 5.56 -5.12 7.01
C THR A 81 6.34 -5.73 5.84
N PRO A 82 7.66 -5.98 5.96
CA PRO A 82 8.45 -6.56 4.87
C PRO A 82 7.89 -7.90 4.39
N GLU A 83 7.51 -8.79 5.31
CA GLU A 83 6.99 -10.12 5.00
C GLU A 83 5.58 -10.04 4.41
N GLY A 84 4.76 -9.11 4.90
CA GLY A 84 3.42 -8.81 4.38
C GLY A 84 3.47 -8.31 2.95
N LEU A 85 4.40 -7.39 2.68
CA LEU A 85 4.65 -6.80 1.38
C LEU A 85 5.11 -7.86 0.39
N ALA A 86 6.17 -8.61 0.73
CA ALA A 86 6.75 -9.64 -0.14
C ALA A 86 5.71 -10.68 -0.56
N ARG A 87 4.94 -11.22 0.40
CA ARG A 87 3.84 -12.15 0.12
C ARG A 87 2.82 -11.55 -0.84
N LYS A 88 2.40 -10.30 -0.61
CA LYS A 88 1.35 -9.70 -1.42
C LYS A 88 1.83 -9.37 -2.84
N LEU A 89 3.06 -8.90 -3.00
CA LEU A 89 3.66 -8.64 -4.32
C LEU A 89 3.79 -9.94 -5.13
N ALA A 90 4.20 -11.04 -4.50
CA ALA A 90 4.24 -12.36 -5.13
C ALA A 90 2.86 -12.80 -5.64
N GLN A 91 1.80 -12.64 -4.83
CA GLN A 91 0.42 -12.93 -5.25
C GLN A 91 -0.06 -12.05 -6.42
N LEU A 92 0.47 -10.83 -6.51
CA LEU A 92 0.17 -9.89 -7.59
C LEU A 92 1.07 -10.10 -8.82
N ALA A 93 2.01 -11.05 -8.79
CA ALA A 93 3.03 -11.22 -9.82
C ALA A 93 3.82 -9.92 -10.11
N ILE A 94 4.02 -9.08 -9.08
CA ILE A 94 4.81 -7.86 -9.16
C ILE A 94 6.22 -8.18 -8.66
N ALA A 95 7.23 -8.01 -9.52
CA ALA A 95 8.61 -8.28 -9.16
C ALA A 95 9.07 -7.40 -7.98
N SER A 96 9.82 -8.01 -7.06
CA SER A 96 10.70 -7.26 -6.16
C SER A 96 11.87 -6.75 -6.99
N VAL A 97 11.92 -5.44 -7.22
CA VAL A 97 13.14 -4.75 -7.68
C VAL A 97 14.15 -4.67 -6.55
#